data_AF-A0A969APP5-F1
#
_entry.id   AF-A0A969APP5-F1
#
_cell.length_a   1.000
_cell.length_b   1.000
_cell.length_c   1.000
_cell.angle_alpha   90.00
_cell.angle_beta   90.00
_cell.angle_gamma   90.00
#
_symmetry.space_group_name_H-M   'P 1'
#
loop_
_entity.id
_entity.type
_entity.pdbx_description
1 polymer ?
#
loop_
_entity_poly.entity_id
_entity_poly.type
_entity_poly.pdbx_seq_one_letter_code
_entity_poly.pdbx_strand_id
1 'polypeptide(L)'
;MITTQVSELDLDSSEGQLTQTIRLSNVSWPTYRALLMEMGDHRATRIAYNQGVMSLKRPSKLHEIINRLLARIITTLTEELGLEVVNVGSMTLEREDLEKGAEPDTGFYIQNAAQLDGLDPEIPANLPPDLVIEVDITSPSTQRME
;
A
#
# COMPACT_ATOMS: atom_id res chain seq x y z
N MET A 1 -32.66 -26.74 -6.00
CA MET A 1 -31.26 -27.20 -5.98
C MET A 1 -30.61 -26.67 -7.24
N ILE A 2 -29.74 -25.66 -7.12
CA ILE A 2 -29.02 -25.09 -8.27
C ILE A 2 -27.57 -25.54 -8.15
N THR A 3 -27.20 -26.53 -8.94
CA THR A 3 -25.81 -27.01 -9.02
C THR A 3 -25.08 -26.17 -10.06
N THR A 4 -24.56 -25.02 -9.64
CA THR A 4 -23.52 -24.33 -10.41
C THR A 4 -22.21 -25.07 -10.17
N GLN A 5 -21.65 -25.69 -11.22
CA GLN A 5 -20.25 -26.11 -11.15
C GLN A 5 -19.39 -24.84 -11.17
N VAL A 6 -18.53 -24.66 -10.18
CA VAL A 6 -17.49 -23.63 -10.22
C VAL A 6 -16.33 -24.19 -11.04
N SER A 7 -16.53 -24.26 -12.35
CA SER A 7 -15.42 -24.25 -13.30
C SER A 7 -14.61 -22.97 -13.11
N GLU A 8 -13.34 -23.01 -13.49
CA GLU A 8 -12.35 -21.95 -13.27
C GLU A 8 -12.94 -20.55 -13.56
N LEU A 9 -12.87 -19.67 -12.56
CA LEU A 9 -13.40 -18.30 -12.65
C LEU A 9 -12.74 -17.59 -13.84
N ASP A 10 -13.54 -16.92 -14.67
CA ASP A 10 -13.13 -16.25 -15.91
C ASP A 10 -12.19 -15.03 -15.67
N LEU A 11 -10.98 -15.27 -15.17
CA LEU A 11 -9.97 -14.24 -14.93
C LEU A 11 -9.55 -13.53 -16.23
N ASP A 12 -9.59 -14.24 -17.36
CA ASP A 12 -9.36 -13.69 -18.70
C ASP A 12 -10.47 -12.76 -19.20
N SER A 13 -11.67 -12.77 -18.58
CA SER A 13 -12.78 -11.88 -18.97
C SER A 13 -12.63 -10.44 -18.48
N SER A 14 -11.64 -10.18 -17.63
CA SER A 14 -11.28 -8.83 -17.20
C SER A 14 -9.88 -8.46 -17.67
N GLU A 15 -9.79 -7.45 -18.55
CA GLU A 15 -8.64 -6.55 -18.55
C GLU A 15 -8.64 -5.75 -17.24
N GLY A 16 -8.28 -6.42 -16.15
CA GLY A 16 -8.05 -5.83 -14.84
C GLY A 16 -6.80 -4.96 -14.89
N GLN A 17 -6.95 -3.77 -15.50
CA GLN A 17 -5.91 -2.79 -15.82
C GLN A 17 -4.76 -2.84 -14.80
N LEU A 18 -3.59 -3.32 -15.21
CA LEU A 18 -2.50 -3.62 -14.29
C LEU A 18 -1.99 -2.37 -13.56
N THR A 19 -1.49 -2.54 -12.34
CA THR A 19 -0.85 -1.47 -11.55
C THR A 19 0.34 -0.91 -12.31
N GLN A 20 0.19 0.27 -12.90
CA GLN A 20 1.25 0.90 -13.68
C GLN A 20 2.32 1.44 -12.73
N THR A 21 3.56 0.96 -12.88
CA THR A 21 4.71 1.46 -12.12
C THR A 21 5.72 2.14 -13.05
N ILE A 22 6.05 3.39 -12.78
CA ILE A 22 7.14 4.13 -13.43
C ILE A 22 8.35 4.11 -12.48
N ARG A 23 9.57 3.94 -13.00
CA ARG A 23 10.82 4.03 -12.23
C ARG A 23 11.74 5.11 -12.81
N LEU A 24 12.35 5.89 -11.93
CA LEU A 24 13.28 6.97 -12.23
C LEU A 24 14.55 6.77 -11.41
N SER A 25 15.68 6.62 -12.09
CA SER A 25 17.00 6.43 -11.47
C SER A 25 17.77 7.74 -11.36
N ASN A 26 18.78 7.77 -10.48
CA ASN A 26 19.63 8.94 -10.19
C ASN A 26 18.86 10.13 -9.60
N VAL A 27 17.75 9.88 -8.89
CA VAL A 27 17.01 10.89 -8.13
C VAL A 27 17.68 11.03 -6.77
N SER A 28 18.13 12.23 -6.38
CA SER A 28 18.72 12.45 -5.05
C SER A 28 17.66 12.43 -3.95
N TRP A 29 18.04 12.09 -2.72
CA TRP A 29 17.12 12.11 -1.58
C TRP A 29 16.44 13.49 -1.37
N PRO A 30 17.16 14.65 -1.40
CA PRO A 30 16.52 15.96 -1.38
C PRO A 30 15.56 16.21 -2.54
N THR A 31 15.83 15.66 -3.74
CA THR A 31 14.90 15.74 -4.88
C THR A 31 13.62 14.95 -4.64
N TYR A 32 13.72 13.76 -4.04
CA TYR A 32 12.54 12.98 -3.64
C TYR A 32 11.69 13.71 -2.60
N ARG A 33 12.31 14.24 -1.52
CA ARG A 33 11.59 15.01 -0.49
C ARG A 33 10.87 16.23 -1.06
N ALA A 34 11.53 16.97 -1.95
CA ALA A 34 10.93 18.13 -2.61
C ALA A 34 9.72 17.74 -3.48
N LEU A 35 9.83 16.69 -4.29
CA LEU A 35 8.72 16.22 -5.14
C LEU A 35 7.56 15.64 -4.32
N LEU A 36 7.85 14.91 -3.23
CA LEU A 36 6.83 14.40 -2.30
C LEU A 36 6.03 15.56 -1.68
N MET A 37 6.73 16.59 -1.20
CA MET A 37 6.13 17.80 -0.62
C MET A 37 5.32 18.62 -1.64
N GLU A 38 5.82 18.76 -2.88
CA GLU A 38 5.13 19.50 -3.95
C GLU A 38 3.87 18.76 -4.45
N MET A 39 3.88 17.42 -4.47
CA MET A 39 2.74 16.61 -4.88
C MET A 39 1.62 16.55 -3.83
N GLY A 40 1.96 16.63 -2.54
CA GLY A 40 1.00 16.57 -1.43
C GLY A 40 0.22 15.24 -1.33
N ASP A 41 -0.65 15.13 -0.33
CA ASP A 41 -1.22 13.83 0.09
C ASP A 41 -2.44 13.38 -0.72
N HIS A 42 -3.07 14.30 -1.43
CA HIS A 42 -4.27 14.03 -2.24
C HIS A 42 -3.91 13.45 -3.63
N ARG A 43 -2.97 12.49 -3.65
CA ARG A 43 -2.34 11.93 -4.86
C ARG A 43 -2.91 10.57 -5.25
N ALA A 44 -3.45 10.45 -6.47
CA ALA A 44 -3.86 9.17 -7.08
C ALA A 44 -2.65 8.33 -7.59
N THR A 45 -1.49 8.45 -6.96
CA THR A 45 -0.22 7.83 -7.36
C THR A 45 0.66 7.74 -6.10
N ARG A 46 0.92 6.53 -5.63
CA ARG A 46 1.80 6.26 -4.49
C ARG A 46 3.25 6.38 -4.96
N ILE A 47 4.13 6.89 -4.10
CA ILE A 47 5.56 7.06 -4.37
C ILE A 47 6.35 6.12 -3.45
N ALA A 48 7.49 5.64 -3.92
CA ALA A 48 8.50 5.03 -3.08
C ALA A 48 9.89 5.44 -3.55
N TYR A 49 10.86 5.38 -2.66
CA TYR A 49 12.24 5.76 -2.88
C TYR A 49 13.18 4.77 -2.18
N ASN A 50 14.23 4.36 -2.88
CA ASN A 50 15.30 3.54 -2.33
C ASN A 50 16.61 3.88 -3.04
N GLN A 51 17.49 4.62 -2.35
CA GLN A 51 18.91 4.78 -2.66
C GLN A 51 19.17 5.13 -4.14
N GLY A 52 18.74 6.32 -4.55
CA GLY A 52 18.88 6.82 -5.92
C GLY A 52 17.75 6.43 -6.89
N VAL A 53 16.87 5.49 -6.53
CA VAL A 53 15.75 5.04 -7.37
C VAL A 53 14.42 5.45 -6.75
N MET A 54 13.66 6.27 -7.49
CA MET A 54 12.28 6.63 -7.17
C MET A 54 11.31 5.84 -8.05
N SER A 55 10.18 5.40 -7.50
CA SER A 55 9.12 4.72 -8.24
C SER A 55 7.74 5.32 -7.96
N LEU A 56 6.92 5.45 -9.00
CA LEU A 56 5.55 5.92 -8.92
C LEU A 56 4.59 4.77 -9.29
N LYS A 57 3.81 4.30 -8.32
CA LYS A 57 2.82 3.21 -8.41
C LYS A 57 1.44 3.85 -8.61
N ARG A 58 0.74 3.55 -9.71
CA ARG A 58 -0.67 3.90 -9.91
C ARG A 58 -1.53 2.66 -9.63
N PRO A 59 -2.21 2.59 -8.47
CA PRO A 59 -3.03 1.43 -8.11
C PRO A 59 -4.17 1.23 -9.09
N SER A 60 -4.47 -0.03 -9.40
CA SER A 60 -5.63 -0.37 -10.22
C SER A 60 -6.94 -0.44 -9.43
N LYS A 61 -8.07 -0.48 -10.14
CA LYS A 61 -9.38 -0.74 -9.51
C LYS A 61 -9.40 -2.09 -8.77
N LEU A 62 -8.78 -3.13 -9.33
CA LEU A 62 -8.72 -4.46 -8.70
C LEU A 62 -7.82 -4.44 -7.46
N HIS A 63 -6.68 -3.74 -7.55
CA HIS A 63 -5.75 -3.53 -6.45
C HIS A 63 -6.43 -2.86 -5.25
N GLU A 64 -7.14 -1.75 -5.47
CA GLU A 64 -7.86 -1.06 -4.37
C GLU A 64 -9.08 -1.84 -3.86
N ILE A 65 -9.66 -2.76 -4.65
CA ILE A 65 -10.68 -3.70 -4.16
C ILE A 65 -10.05 -4.72 -3.21
N ILE A 66 -8.89 -5.30 -3.56
CA ILE A 66 -8.18 -6.28 -2.74
C ILE A 66 -7.62 -5.62 -1.46
N ASN A 67 -6.97 -4.46 -1.58
CA ASN A 67 -6.46 -3.68 -0.44
C ASN A 67 -7.57 -3.42 0.59
N ARG A 68 -8.72 -2.91 0.14
CA ARG A 68 -9.88 -2.65 1.01
C ARG A 68 -10.52 -3.91 1.59
N LEU A 69 -10.45 -5.05 0.90
CA LEU A 69 -10.93 -6.34 1.43
C LEU A 69 -10.02 -6.84 2.56
N LEU A 70 -8.70 -6.85 2.33
CA LEU A 70 -7.70 -7.25 3.34
C LEU A 70 -7.75 -6.32 4.56
N ALA A 71 -7.80 -5.01 4.35
CA ALA A 71 -7.93 -4.02 5.42
C ALA A 71 -9.19 -4.26 6.27
N ARG A 72 -10.34 -4.55 5.64
CA ARG A 72 -11.58 -4.88 6.35
C ARG A 72 -11.46 -6.18 7.17
N ILE A 73 -10.79 -7.20 6.64
CA ILE A 73 -10.56 -8.46 7.37
C ILE A 73 -9.75 -8.19 8.64
N ILE A 74 -8.70 -7.37 8.57
CA ILE A 74 -7.86 -7.01 9.72
C ILE A 74 -8.64 -6.19 10.76
N THR A 75 -9.44 -5.20 10.33
CA THR A 75 -10.32 -4.45 11.24
C THR A 75 -11.32 -5.37 11.95
N THR A 76 -12.04 -6.23 11.23
CA THR A 76 -13.02 -7.13 11.89
C THR A 76 -12.36 -8.20 12.76
N LEU A 77 -11.14 -8.66 12.44
CA LEU A 77 -10.40 -9.55 13.34
C LEU A 77 -9.92 -8.83 14.61
N THR A 78 -9.57 -7.54 14.55
CA THR A 78 -9.19 -6.77 15.74
C THR A 78 -10.41 -6.44 16.61
N GLU A 79 -11.55 -6.09 15.99
CA GLU A 79 -12.86 -5.92 16.65
C GLU A 79 -13.27 -7.20 17.43
N GLU A 80 -13.30 -8.37 16.79
CA GLU A 80 -13.71 -9.64 17.41
C GLU A 80 -12.72 -10.16 18.47
N LEU A 81 -11.44 -9.74 18.41
CA LEU A 81 -10.42 -10.07 19.42
C LEU A 81 -10.36 -9.04 20.57
N GLY A 82 -11.15 -7.96 20.53
CA GLY A 82 -11.13 -6.90 21.54
C GLY A 82 -9.83 -6.10 21.56
N LEU A 83 -9.18 -5.95 20.40
CA LEU A 83 -7.93 -5.20 20.23
C LEU A 83 -8.22 -3.78 19.71
N GLU A 84 -7.55 -2.80 20.28
CA GLU A 84 -7.52 -1.43 19.72
C GLU A 84 -6.79 -1.45 18.37
N VAL A 85 -7.25 -0.62 17.43
CA VAL A 85 -6.71 -0.56 16.07
C VAL A 85 -6.82 0.84 15.49
N VAL A 86 -5.72 1.33 14.91
CA VAL A 86 -5.68 2.56 14.11
C VAL A 86 -5.25 2.21 12.70
N ASN A 87 -6.18 2.35 11.74
CA ASN A 87 -5.92 2.13 10.31
C ASN A 87 -5.39 3.44 9.69
N VAL A 88 -4.21 3.36 9.08
CA VAL A 88 -3.51 4.49 8.45
C VAL A 88 -3.32 4.22 6.96
N GLY A 89 -4.33 4.60 6.17
CA GLY A 89 -4.30 4.46 4.72
C GLY A 89 -3.36 5.48 4.07
N SER A 90 -2.41 5.01 3.24
CA SER A 90 -1.55 5.85 2.38
C SER A 90 -0.66 6.89 3.11
N MET A 91 -0.25 6.66 4.36
CA MET A 91 0.81 7.46 4.99
C MET A 91 2.18 7.20 4.35
N THR A 92 3.08 8.19 4.29
CA THR A 92 4.47 7.95 3.86
C THR A 92 5.36 7.55 5.06
N LEU A 93 6.06 6.43 4.93
CA LEU A 93 7.16 6.01 5.83
C LEU A 93 8.50 6.51 5.29
N GLU A 94 9.19 7.40 6.02
CA GLU A 94 10.50 7.94 5.62
C GLU A 94 11.64 7.49 6.55
N ARG A 95 12.79 7.15 5.97
CA ARG A 95 14.05 6.81 6.65
C ARG A 95 15.23 7.47 5.93
N GLU A 96 15.45 8.74 6.30
CA GLU A 96 16.52 9.60 5.80
C GLU A 96 17.92 9.01 6.04
N ASP A 97 18.13 8.36 7.17
CA ASP A 97 19.39 7.66 7.52
C ASP A 97 19.69 6.42 6.66
N LEU A 98 18.71 5.92 5.91
CA LEU A 98 18.84 4.79 4.99
C LEU A 98 18.69 5.20 3.51
N GLU A 99 18.36 6.47 3.24
CA GLU A 99 17.85 6.99 1.97
C GLU A 99 16.67 6.17 1.41
N LYS A 100 15.61 6.01 2.23
CA LYS A 100 14.40 5.24 1.87
C LYS A 100 13.10 5.97 2.20
N GLY A 101 12.11 5.80 1.34
CA GLY A 101 10.73 6.28 1.54
C GLY A 101 9.73 5.30 0.91
N ALA A 102 8.56 5.12 1.51
CA ALA A 102 7.51 4.27 0.93
C ALA A 102 6.11 4.70 1.38
N GLU A 103 5.17 4.76 0.43
CA GLU A 103 3.74 4.98 0.67
C GLU A 103 2.97 3.64 0.60
N PRO A 104 2.88 2.85 1.70
CA PRO A 104 2.18 1.57 1.73
C PRO A 104 0.69 1.65 1.38
N ASP A 105 0.15 0.54 0.89
CA ASP A 105 -1.25 0.48 0.44
C ASP A 105 -2.25 0.64 1.60
N THR A 106 -1.96 0.04 2.77
CA THR A 106 -2.59 0.33 4.08
C THR A 106 -1.61 -0.02 5.21
N GLY A 107 -1.50 0.82 6.25
CA GLY A 107 -0.82 0.48 7.51
C GLY A 107 -1.79 0.34 8.69
N PHE A 108 -1.37 -0.35 9.74
CA PHE A 108 -2.12 -0.54 10.99
C PHE A 108 -1.23 -0.42 12.22
N TYR A 109 -1.69 0.32 13.22
CA TYR A 109 -1.23 0.20 14.60
C TYR A 109 -2.24 -0.66 15.37
N ILE A 110 -1.76 -1.62 16.16
CA ILE A 110 -2.56 -2.59 16.92
C ILE A 110 -1.97 -2.76 18.33
N GLN A 111 -0.69 -3.12 18.43
CA GLN A 111 0.04 -3.12 19.71
C GLN A 111 0.43 -1.69 20.11
N ASN A 112 0.73 -0.87 19.11
CA ASN A 112 1.04 0.55 19.25
C ASN A 112 -0.22 1.45 19.20
N ALA A 113 -1.42 0.90 19.04
CA ALA A 113 -2.67 1.68 18.94
C ALA A 113 -2.87 2.59 20.17
N ALA A 114 -2.65 2.08 21.38
CA ALA A 114 -2.74 2.84 22.64
C ALA A 114 -1.70 3.98 22.81
N GLN A 115 -0.79 4.19 21.84
CA GLN A 115 0.12 5.34 21.79
C GLN A 115 -0.42 6.48 20.91
N LEU A 116 -1.56 6.29 20.24
CA LEU A 116 -2.20 7.22 19.31
C LEU A 116 -3.59 7.59 19.86
N ASP A 117 -3.82 8.87 20.15
CA ASP A 117 -5.06 9.36 20.79
C ASP A 117 -5.89 10.23 19.83
N GLY A 118 -7.22 10.15 19.96
CA GLY A 118 -8.18 10.88 19.15
C GLY A 118 -8.57 10.21 17.82
N LEU A 119 -9.36 10.94 17.01
CA LEU A 119 -9.86 10.48 15.70
C LEU A 119 -8.91 10.79 14.54
N ASP A 120 -7.90 11.62 14.77
CA ASP A 120 -6.89 12.07 13.80
C ASP A 120 -5.55 12.21 14.55
N PRO A 121 -4.92 11.07 14.94
CA PRO A 121 -3.76 11.08 15.82
C PRO A 121 -2.48 11.51 15.10
N GLU A 122 -1.69 12.39 15.71
CA GLU A 122 -0.34 12.70 15.23
C GLU A 122 0.57 11.48 15.40
N ILE A 123 1.11 10.98 14.28
CA ILE A 123 1.95 9.78 14.24
C ILE A 123 3.41 10.18 14.54
N PRO A 124 4.05 9.67 15.61
CA PRO A 124 5.46 9.94 15.87
C PRO A 124 6.35 9.34 14.77
N ALA A 125 7.27 10.13 14.22
CA ALA A 125 8.15 9.70 13.12
C ALA A 125 9.04 8.46 13.42
N ASN A 126 9.16 8.09 14.70
CA ASN A 126 9.90 6.92 15.18
C ASN A 126 8.99 5.74 15.62
N LEU A 127 7.67 5.83 15.42
CA LEU A 127 6.69 4.79 15.72
C LEU A 127 6.22 4.12 14.41
N PRO A 128 6.81 2.98 14.00
CA PRO A 128 6.36 2.27 12.80
C PRO A 128 5.02 1.54 13.05
N PRO A 129 4.22 1.28 12.00
CA PRO A 129 3.02 0.48 12.09
C PRO A 129 3.36 -0.98 12.45
N ASP A 130 2.50 -1.63 13.22
CA ASP A 130 2.64 -3.04 13.61
C ASP A 130 2.42 -3.99 12.42
N LEU A 131 1.60 -3.57 11.45
CA LEU A 131 1.25 -4.34 10.26
C LEU A 131 1.10 -3.42 9.05
N VAL A 132 1.55 -3.90 7.88
CA VAL A 132 1.44 -3.23 6.59
C VAL A 132 0.84 -4.20 5.57
N ILE A 133 -0.04 -3.69 4.71
CA ILE A 133 -0.54 -4.37 3.52
C ILE A 133 0.18 -3.79 2.29
N GLU A 134 0.67 -4.67 1.42
CA GLU A 134 1.01 -4.40 0.02
C GLU A 134 0.21 -5.37 -0.86
N VAL A 135 -0.27 -4.89 -2.01
CA VAL A 135 -1.04 -5.67 -2.98
C VAL A 135 -0.34 -5.70 -4.34
N ASP A 136 0.44 -6.75 -4.59
CA ASP A 136 1.04 -6.96 -5.91
C ASP A 136 0.11 -7.75 -6.85
N ILE A 137 -0.34 -7.09 -7.93
CA ILE A 137 -1.08 -7.73 -9.03
C ILE A 137 -0.16 -7.85 -10.25
N THR A 138 0.49 -9.00 -10.39
CA THR A 138 1.32 -9.35 -11.53
C THR A 138 0.55 -10.20 -12.54
N SER A 139 0.48 -9.78 -13.80
CA SER A 139 0.06 -10.68 -14.89
C SER A 139 1.10 -11.78 -15.14
N PRO A 140 0.73 -13.06 -15.39
CA PRO A 140 1.68 -14.16 -15.66
C PRO A 140 2.54 -14.05 -16.94
N SER A 141 2.55 -12.90 -17.62
CA SER A 141 3.15 -12.67 -18.95
C SER A 141 4.69 -12.63 -19.00
N THR A 142 5.37 -13.03 -17.92
CA THR A 142 6.83 -13.16 -17.82
C THR A 142 7.36 -14.57 -18.10
N GLN A 143 6.59 -15.47 -18.70
CA GLN A 143 7.16 -16.66 -19.36
C GLN A 143 7.69 -16.30 -20.76
N ARG A 144 8.78 -15.52 -20.79
CA ARG A 144 9.49 -15.13 -22.02
C ARG A 144 10.89 -15.75 -22.03
N MET A 145 11.00 -16.88 -22.73
CA MET A 145 12.23 -17.59 -23.12
C MET A 145 13.07 -18.18 -21.98
N GLU A 146 12.97 -19.50 -21.84
CA GLU A 146 14.17 -20.35 -21.93
C GLU A 146 14.44 -20.66 -23.42
#